data_AF-A0A098F629-F1
#
_entry.id   AF-A0A098F629-F1
#
_cell.length_a   1.000
_cell.length_b   1.000
_cell.length_c   1.000
_cell.angle_alpha   90.00
_cell.angle_beta   90.00
_cell.angle_gamma   90.00
#
_symmetry.space_group_name_H-M   'P 1'
#
loop_
_entity.id
_entity.type
_entity.pdbx_description
1 polymer ?
#
loop_
_entity_poly.entity_id
_entity_poly.type
_entity_poly.pdbx_seq_one_letter_code
_entity_poly.pdbx_strand_id
1 'polypeptide(L)'
;MENTLSRKKLFIYILIYKIVIELVYIFQISPIYSYTGLTLNMNIWNFVISFLCFSLIIFMFPKNKSKPSTYLYLILNLFLTIPTLSYFWLNNQSIVYTIFLVLSCLIIAYFLRKRPIEININKGIKSANLILKIIFIFYVLVTLYLIIERGGIDFRALNFQTIYSLRSEKGFSGILGYLLNWSAKVFFPFFFAYFLYSKKKWNCTIVLCLQLLLYLSFGFKAYLFSIGMLIMVVILMKKNKFERDFTLGFTLIILLSSALSRISTILLNSIPFRMIFVPSQIQYQYYDFFKIREKMFFADGLIGKVFSVESPFDVPVPFVIAMHFQGAVSNSNTGVFSDAYSNGGFITMILFAIILALILYLVDSLTERIPPVLVVASLSYMMFVLNDNSLTNALLTGGISLMLILLFLFNSNIVYKNNKA
;
A
#
# COMPACT_ATOMS: atom_id res chain seq x y z
N MET A 1 -13.01 9.01 -27.84
CA MET A 1 -11.66 8.41 -27.88
C MET A 1 -11.27 8.00 -26.47
N GLU A 2 -11.18 6.70 -26.17
CA GLU A 2 -10.70 6.23 -24.86
C GLU A 2 -9.30 6.81 -24.61
N ASN A 3 -9.12 7.54 -23.50
CA ASN A 3 -7.82 8.01 -23.06
C ASN A 3 -7.00 6.79 -22.63
N THR A 4 -6.23 6.22 -23.56
CA THR A 4 -5.47 4.99 -23.33
C THR A 4 -4.03 5.29 -22.93
N LEU A 5 -3.50 4.46 -22.04
CA LEU A 5 -2.12 4.55 -21.58
C LEU A 5 -1.17 3.90 -22.60
N SER A 6 -0.09 4.60 -22.94
CA SER A 6 0.93 4.10 -23.86
C SER A 6 1.89 3.17 -23.13
N ARG A 7 1.83 1.87 -23.46
CA ARG A 7 2.76 0.86 -22.89
C ARG A 7 4.22 1.16 -23.18
N LYS A 8 4.55 1.70 -24.37
CA LYS A 8 5.92 2.09 -24.71
C LYS A 8 6.44 3.18 -23.76
N LYS A 9 5.63 4.22 -23.49
CA LYS A 9 5.99 5.29 -22.54
C LYS A 9 6.11 4.75 -21.12
N LEU A 10 5.14 3.93 -20.69
CA LEU A 10 5.16 3.31 -19.36
C LEU A 10 6.40 2.44 -19.16
N PHE A 11 6.75 1.63 -20.17
CA PHE A 11 7.97 0.81 -20.17
C PHE A 11 9.20 1.67 -19.92
N ILE A 12 9.36 2.78 -20.65
CA ILE A 12 10.48 3.70 -20.47
C ILE A 12 10.51 4.28 -19.04
N TYR A 13 9.38 4.76 -18.53
CA TYR A 13 9.34 5.37 -17.19
C TYR A 13 9.71 4.38 -16.08
N ILE A 14 9.15 3.16 -16.13
CA ILE A 14 9.41 2.14 -15.11
C ILE A 14 10.81 1.52 -15.32
N LEU A 15 11.32 1.44 -16.55
CA LEU A 15 12.70 1.03 -16.81
C LEU A 15 13.69 2.03 -16.20
N ILE A 16 13.48 3.34 -16.38
CA ILE A 16 14.30 4.38 -15.73
C ILE A 16 14.24 4.21 -14.21
N TYR A 17 13.04 4.00 -13.65
CA TYR A 17 12.88 3.74 -12.20
C TYR A 17 13.67 2.49 -11.76
N LYS A 18 13.53 1.36 -12.47
CA LYS A 18 14.21 0.09 -12.20
C LYS A 18 15.74 0.25 -12.22
N ILE A 19 16.27 0.90 -13.24
CA ILE A 19 17.71 1.17 -13.36
C ILE A 19 18.19 2.02 -12.18
N VAL A 20 17.47 3.09 -11.84
CA VAL A 20 17.87 3.98 -10.74
C VAL A 20 17.89 3.25 -9.40
N ILE A 21 16.86 2.45 -9.08
CA ILE A 21 16.88 1.70 -7.81
C ILE A 21 18.00 0.67 -7.77
N GLU A 22 18.32 0.02 -8.89
CA GLU A 22 19.42 -0.95 -8.99
C GLU A 22 20.78 -0.27 -8.81
N LEU A 23 21.01 0.89 -9.43
CA LEU A 23 22.24 1.65 -9.24
C LEU A 23 22.39 2.11 -7.78
N VAL A 24 21.31 2.64 -7.17
CA VAL A 24 21.32 3.02 -5.75
C VAL A 24 21.58 1.80 -4.86
N TYR A 25 21.07 0.63 -5.23
CA TYR A 25 21.35 -0.59 -4.50
C TYR A 25 22.84 -0.94 -4.53
N ILE A 26 23.41 -1.01 -5.73
CA ILE A 26 24.80 -1.43 -5.96
C ILE A 26 25.78 -0.47 -5.30
N PHE A 27 25.58 0.84 -5.46
CA PHE A 27 26.57 1.84 -5.05
C PHE A 27 26.38 2.37 -3.63
N GLN A 28 25.19 2.22 -3.03
CA GLN A 28 24.92 2.82 -1.71
C GLN A 28 24.26 1.84 -0.74
N ILE A 29 23.22 1.11 -1.13
CA ILE A 29 22.53 0.22 -0.18
C ILE A 29 23.39 -0.96 0.22
N SER A 30 23.94 -1.70 -0.74
CA SER A 30 24.73 -2.89 -0.42
C SER A 30 26.02 -2.55 0.35
N PRO A 31 26.77 -1.47 0.04
CA PRO A 31 27.96 -1.14 0.83
C PRO A 31 27.63 -0.67 2.26
N ILE A 32 26.55 0.10 2.44
CA ILE A 32 26.21 0.71 3.75
C ILE A 32 25.43 -0.26 4.63
N TYR A 33 24.53 -1.06 4.07
CA TYR A 33 23.57 -1.89 4.80
C TYR A 33 23.80 -3.40 4.63
N SER A 34 24.96 -3.83 4.13
CA SER A 34 25.33 -5.26 4.00
C SER A 34 25.13 -6.06 5.29
N TYR A 35 25.40 -5.45 6.45
CA TYR A 35 25.22 -6.07 7.77
C TYR A 35 23.77 -6.52 8.07
N THR A 36 22.79 -5.98 7.34
CA THR A 36 21.37 -6.39 7.46
C THR A 36 21.00 -7.55 6.52
N GLY A 37 21.96 -8.07 5.75
CA GLY A 37 21.74 -9.10 4.73
C GLY A 37 21.42 -8.54 3.34
N LEU A 38 21.39 -7.21 3.15
CA LEU A 38 21.32 -6.58 1.84
C LEU A 38 22.69 -6.60 1.16
N THR A 39 23.18 -7.79 0.84
CA THR A 39 24.49 -8.01 0.19
C THR A 39 24.41 -7.82 -1.32
N LEU A 40 25.51 -8.07 -2.02
CA LEU A 40 25.54 -8.07 -3.49
C LEU A 40 26.04 -9.42 -3.97
N ASN A 41 25.14 -10.21 -4.56
CA ASN A 41 25.43 -11.50 -5.15
C ASN A 41 24.71 -11.57 -6.50
N MET A 42 25.31 -10.93 -7.51
CA MET A 42 24.68 -10.77 -8.82
C MET A 42 24.70 -12.08 -9.60
N ASN A 43 23.58 -12.39 -10.27
CA ASN A 43 23.50 -13.49 -11.22
C ASN A 43 22.95 -12.99 -12.56
N ILE A 44 23.71 -13.21 -13.64
CA ILE A 44 23.36 -12.74 -14.99
C ILE A 44 22.09 -13.42 -15.55
N TRP A 45 21.86 -14.69 -15.24
CA TRP A 45 20.65 -15.39 -15.66
C TRP A 45 19.42 -14.83 -14.95
N ASN A 46 19.55 -14.56 -13.65
CA ASN A 46 18.48 -13.91 -12.90
C ASN A 46 18.22 -12.48 -13.39
N PHE A 47 19.25 -11.77 -13.87
CA PHE A 47 19.06 -10.46 -14.50
C PHE A 47 18.19 -10.58 -15.77
N VAL A 48 18.52 -11.52 -16.67
CA VAL A 48 17.74 -11.78 -17.89
C VAL A 48 16.30 -12.15 -17.54
N ILE A 49 16.10 -13.07 -16.58
CA ILE A 49 14.77 -13.47 -16.12
C ILE A 49 14.00 -12.29 -15.51
N SER A 50 14.65 -11.46 -14.68
CA SER A 50 14.07 -10.25 -14.08
C SER A 50 13.59 -9.28 -15.16
N PHE A 51 14.40 -9.06 -16.19
CA PHE A 51 14.08 -8.17 -17.31
C PHE A 51 12.94 -8.71 -18.19
N LEU A 52 12.91 -10.02 -18.45
CA LEU A 52 11.81 -10.67 -19.17
C LEU A 52 10.50 -10.58 -18.38
N CYS A 53 10.53 -10.89 -17.08
CA CYS A 53 9.39 -10.77 -16.18
C CYS A 53 8.86 -9.33 -16.11
N PHE A 54 9.76 -8.36 -15.95
CA PHE A 54 9.44 -6.93 -16.02
C PHE A 54 8.75 -6.57 -17.34
N SER A 55 9.34 -6.96 -18.47
CA SER A 55 8.80 -6.68 -19.80
C SER A 55 7.41 -7.29 -19.98
N LEU A 56 7.20 -8.52 -19.48
CA LEU A 56 5.92 -9.22 -19.53
C LEU A 56 4.86 -8.52 -18.67
N ILE A 57 5.19 -8.02 -17.47
CA ILE A 57 4.27 -7.25 -16.62
C ILE A 57 3.84 -5.95 -17.32
N ILE A 58 4.77 -5.24 -17.97
CA ILE A 58 4.43 -4.01 -18.70
C ILE A 58 3.62 -4.30 -19.97
N PHE A 59 3.94 -5.38 -20.68
CA PHE A 59 3.14 -5.86 -21.80
C PHE A 59 1.73 -6.24 -21.33
N MET A 60 1.64 -6.90 -20.16
CA MET A 60 0.57 -7.12 -19.18
C MET A 60 -0.33 -5.94 -18.82
N PHE A 61 0.21 -4.72 -18.82
CA PHE A 61 -0.40 -3.62 -18.09
C PHE A 61 -1.78 -3.18 -18.62
N PRO A 62 -2.77 -2.91 -17.75
CA PRO A 62 -4.07 -2.36 -18.13
C PRO A 62 -3.92 -0.96 -18.75
N LYS A 63 -4.68 -0.67 -19.82
CA LYS A 63 -4.50 0.58 -20.60
C LYS A 63 -5.53 1.67 -20.29
N ASN A 64 -6.67 1.33 -19.70
CA ASN A 64 -7.77 2.28 -19.61
C ASN A 64 -7.54 3.27 -18.46
N LYS A 65 -7.32 4.55 -18.80
CA LYS A 65 -7.11 5.63 -17.80
C LYS A 65 -8.39 6.07 -17.10
N SER A 66 -9.57 5.72 -17.60
CA SER A 66 -10.81 6.03 -16.88
C SER A 66 -10.98 5.17 -15.63
N LYS A 67 -10.25 4.05 -15.53
CA LYS A 67 -10.34 3.11 -14.42
C LYS A 67 -9.35 3.47 -13.30
N PRO A 68 -9.82 3.72 -12.07
CA PRO A 68 -8.94 3.90 -10.91
C PRO A 68 -7.99 2.71 -10.69
N SER A 69 -8.43 1.48 -10.93
CA SER A 69 -7.63 0.27 -10.74
C SER A 69 -6.33 0.27 -11.54
N THR A 70 -6.31 0.88 -12.73
CA THR A 70 -5.10 1.01 -13.56
C THR A 70 -3.99 1.76 -12.83
N TYR A 71 -4.34 2.83 -12.11
CA TYR A 71 -3.39 3.64 -11.36
C TYR A 71 -3.01 3.01 -10.01
N LEU A 72 -3.97 2.36 -9.34
CA LEU A 72 -3.71 1.61 -8.12
C LEU A 72 -2.76 0.44 -8.38
N TYR A 73 -2.94 -0.26 -9.50
CA TYR A 73 -2.04 -1.31 -9.96
C TYR A 73 -0.64 -0.78 -10.32
N LEU A 74 -0.52 0.46 -10.85
CA LEU A 74 0.77 1.11 -11.05
C LEU A 74 1.50 1.29 -9.72
N ILE A 75 0.82 1.84 -8.71
CA ILE A 75 1.38 2.07 -7.37
C ILE A 75 1.85 0.73 -6.77
N LEU A 76 1.00 -0.30 -6.82
CA LEU A 76 1.35 -1.64 -6.34
C LEU A 76 2.64 -2.17 -6.98
N ASN A 77 2.77 -2.09 -8.31
CA ASN A 77 3.96 -2.58 -9.00
C ASN A 77 5.22 -1.77 -8.67
N LEU A 78 5.11 -0.44 -8.53
CA LEU A 78 6.25 0.42 -8.24
C LEU A 78 6.84 0.13 -6.86
N PHE A 79 6.02 -0.18 -5.86
CA PHE A 79 6.50 -0.40 -4.49
C PHE A 79 6.76 -1.87 -4.15
N LEU A 80 6.01 -2.80 -4.74
CA LEU A 80 6.11 -4.23 -4.43
C LEU A 80 6.91 -4.97 -5.50
N THR A 81 6.41 -5.01 -6.73
CA THR A 81 6.88 -5.95 -7.74
C THR A 81 8.24 -5.57 -8.33
N ILE A 82 8.41 -4.32 -8.76
CA ILE A 82 9.64 -3.87 -9.43
C ILE A 82 10.85 -3.92 -8.49
N PRO A 83 10.77 -3.42 -7.22
CA PRO A 83 11.83 -3.59 -6.24
C PRO A 83 12.19 -5.05 -5.98
N THR A 84 11.18 -5.93 -5.86
CA THR A 84 11.40 -7.36 -5.61
C THR A 84 12.09 -8.05 -6.79
N LEU A 85 11.76 -7.66 -8.03
CA LEU A 85 12.45 -8.11 -9.24
C LEU A 85 13.90 -7.61 -9.32
N SER A 86 14.18 -6.39 -8.84
CA SER A 86 15.55 -5.88 -8.77
C SER A 86 16.36 -6.60 -7.69
N TYR A 87 15.81 -6.75 -6.49
CA TYR A 87 16.46 -7.47 -5.40
C TYR A 87 16.75 -8.94 -5.77
N PHE A 88 15.85 -9.58 -6.51
CA PHE A 88 15.98 -10.95 -7.01
C PHE A 88 17.31 -11.23 -7.72
N TRP A 89 17.67 -10.42 -8.72
CA TRP A 89 18.87 -10.67 -9.50
C TRP A 89 20.13 -10.13 -8.83
N LEU A 90 19.99 -9.07 -8.02
CA LEU A 90 21.08 -8.46 -7.27
C LEU A 90 21.59 -9.34 -6.11
N ASN A 91 20.76 -10.27 -5.61
CA ASN A 91 21.10 -11.17 -4.50
C ASN A 91 20.94 -12.67 -4.84
N ASN A 92 20.84 -13.03 -6.12
CA ASN A 92 20.69 -14.41 -6.57
C ASN A 92 19.56 -15.18 -5.84
N GLN A 93 18.41 -14.54 -5.69
CA GLN A 93 17.28 -15.11 -4.95
C GLN A 93 16.57 -16.21 -5.76
N SER A 94 15.61 -16.89 -5.13
CA SER A 94 14.91 -18.03 -5.71
C SER A 94 14.01 -17.67 -6.91
N ILE A 95 14.34 -18.24 -8.08
CA ILE A 95 13.57 -18.12 -9.33
C ILE A 95 12.10 -18.53 -9.14
N VAL A 96 11.85 -19.60 -8.39
CA VAL A 96 10.49 -20.18 -8.23
C VAL A 96 9.54 -19.15 -7.60
N TYR A 97 9.92 -18.54 -6.47
CA TYR A 97 9.13 -17.49 -5.83
C TYR A 97 8.89 -16.30 -6.75
N THR A 98 9.93 -15.86 -7.48
CA THR A 98 9.82 -14.76 -8.44
C THR A 98 8.81 -15.05 -9.54
N ILE A 99 8.82 -16.26 -10.11
CA ILE A 99 7.86 -16.66 -11.14
C ILE A 99 6.43 -16.61 -10.59
N PHE A 100 6.17 -17.14 -9.40
CA PHE A 100 4.84 -17.07 -8.80
C PHE A 100 4.41 -15.63 -8.48
N LEU A 101 5.34 -14.76 -8.08
CA LEU A 101 5.05 -13.33 -7.85
C LEU A 101 4.65 -12.65 -9.15
N VAL A 102 5.37 -12.93 -10.23
CA VAL A 102 5.05 -12.43 -11.57
C VAL A 102 3.71 -12.97 -12.03
N LEU A 103 3.44 -14.28 -11.89
CA LEU A 103 2.14 -14.88 -12.21
C LEU A 103 1.00 -14.20 -11.47
N SER A 104 1.15 -13.95 -10.17
CA SER A 104 0.18 -13.20 -9.38
C SER A 104 -0.10 -11.81 -9.95
N CYS A 105 0.94 -11.06 -10.34
CA CYS A 105 0.77 -9.77 -11.01
C CYS A 105 0.07 -9.90 -12.38
N LEU A 106 0.39 -10.93 -13.17
CA LEU A 106 -0.23 -11.16 -14.47
C LEU A 106 -1.71 -11.53 -14.35
N ILE A 107 -2.09 -12.29 -13.32
CA ILE A 107 -3.49 -12.59 -12.99
C ILE A 107 -4.23 -11.28 -12.70
N ILE A 108 -3.70 -10.43 -11.81
CA ILE A 108 -4.31 -9.13 -11.52
C ILE A 108 -4.46 -8.30 -12.80
N ALA A 109 -3.39 -8.19 -13.60
CA ALA A 109 -3.41 -7.45 -14.86
C ALA A 109 -4.44 -8.00 -15.86
N TYR A 110 -4.64 -9.33 -15.92
CA TYR A 110 -5.63 -9.97 -16.77
C TYR A 110 -7.06 -9.54 -16.41
N PHE A 111 -7.43 -9.58 -15.13
CA PHE A 111 -8.74 -9.14 -14.65
C PHE A 111 -8.98 -7.65 -14.89
N LEU A 112 -7.99 -6.79 -14.64
CA LEU A 112 -8.15 -5.33 -14.79
C LEU A 112 -8.32 -4.87 -16.26
N ARG A 113 -7.92 -5.70 -17.22
CA ARG A 113 -8.19 -5.46 -18.65
C ARG A 113 -9.64 -5.70 -19.03
N LYS A 114 -10.37 -6.57 -18.31
CA LYS A 114 -11.80 -6.83 -18.57
C LYS A 114 -12.63 -5.59 -18.29
N ARG A 115 -13.77 -5.42 -18.95
CA ARG A 115 -14.70 -4.33 -18.59
C ARG A 115 -15.27 -4.59 -17.19
N PRO A 116 -15.36 -3.57 -16.32
CA PRO A 116 -16.01 -3.72 -15.03
C PRO A 116 -17.48 -4.13 -15.24
N ILE A 117 -18.03 -4.90 -14.31
CA ILE A 117 -19.47 -5.20 -14.31
C ILE A 117 -20.16 -3.94 -13.80
N GLU A 118 -21.12 -3.44 -14.57
CA GLU A 118 -21.95 -2.32 -14.13
C GLU A 118 -22.82 -2.80 -12.96
N ILE A 119 -22.52 -2.30 -11.77
CA ILE A 119 -23.37 -2.52 -10.59
C ILE A 119 -24.54 -1.54 -10.73
N ASN A 120 -25.71 -2.06 -11.09
CA ASN A 120 -26.92 -1.27 -11.31
C ASN A 120 -27.34 -0.51 -10.03
N ILE A 121 -26.85 0.72 -9.86
CA ILE A 121 -27.30 1.67 -8.84
C ILE A 121 -28.32 2.62 -9.49
N ASN A 122 -29.33 2.09 -10.19
CA ASN A 122 -30.16 2.88 -11.10
C ASN A 122 -30.92 4.04 -10.43
N LYS A 123 -31.26 3.92 -9.14
CA LYS A 123 -32.00 4.97 -8.41
C LYS A 123 -31.14 5.77 -7.42
N GLY A 124 -29.90 5.36 -7.17
CA GLY A 124 -29.13 5.86 -6.03
C GLY A 124 -29.80 5.56 -4.68
N ILE A 125 -29.15 5.94 -3.58
CA ILE A 125 -29.69 5.77 -2.24
C ILE A 125 -30.02 7.17 -1.68
N LYS A 126 -31.31 7.45 -1.47
CA LYS A 126 -31.80 8.76 -0.95
C LYS A 126 -31.12 9.15 0.36
N SER A 127 -30.91 8.18 1.25
CA SER A 127 -30.28 8.37 2.56
C SER A 127 -28.75 8.41 2.52
N ALA A 128 -28.09 8.16 1.38
CA ALA A 128 -26.62 8.07 1.33
C ALA A 128 -25.93 9.35 1.83
N ASN A 129 -26.44 10.53 1.46
CA ASN A 129 -25.89 11.79 1.96
C ASN A 129 -26.05 11.94 3.48
N LEU A 130 -27.17 11.47 4.06
CA LEU A 130 -27.39 11.48 5.50
C LEU A 130 -26.42 10.51 6.19
N ILE A 131 -26.30 9.28 5.67
CA ILE A 131 -25.39 8.26 6.20
C ILE A 131 -23.95 8.76 6.18
N LEU A 132 -23.49 9.36 5.07
CA LEU A 132 -22.15 9.94 4.98
C LEU A 132 -21.92 11.08 5.99
N LYS A 133 -22.93 11.90 6.28
CA LYS A 133 -22.85 12.93 7.33
C LYS A 133 -22.76 12.30 8.73
N ILE A 134 -23.55 11.26 9.02
CA ILE A 134 -23.50 10.54 10.30
C ILE A 134 -22.12 9.90 10.49
N ILE A 135 -21.60 9.21 9.47
CA ILE A 135 -20.26 8.61 9.52
C ILE A 135 -19.19 9.70 9.68
N PHE A 136 -19.35 10.86 9.06
CA PHE A 136 -18.42 11.98 9.25
C PHE A 136 -18.42 12.48 10.70
N ILE A 137 -19.60 12.66 11.31
CA ILE A 137 -19.71 13.06 12.71
C ILE A 137 -19.08 11.99 13.62
N PHE A 138 -19.38 10.71 13.36
CA PHE A 138 -18.75 9.59 14.06
C PHE A 138 -17.23 9.63 13.94
N TYR A 139 -16.68 9.83 12.74
CA TYR A 139 -15.25 9.97 12.52
C TYR A 139 -14.63 11.10 13.36
N VAL A 140 -15.28 12.28 13.38
CA VAL A 140 -14.81 13.42 14.17
C VAL A 140 -14.81 13.07 15.66
N LEU A 141 -15.93 12.56 16.18
CA LEU A 141 -16.08 12.22 17.60
C LEU A 141 -15.11 11.14 18.05
N VAL A 142 -14.99 10.05 17.29
CA VAL A 142 -14.07 8.95 17.59
C VAL A 142 -12.62 9.44 17.55
N THR A 143 -12.25 10.25 16.56
CA THR A 143 -10.88 10.75 16.45
C THR A 143 -10.52 11.65 17.63
N LEU A 144 -11.44 12.53 18.05
CA LEU A 144 -11.26 13.36 19.24
C LEU A 144 -11.18 12.52 20.51
N TYR A 145 -12.05 11.52 20.66
CA TYR A 145 -12.00 10.58 21.79
C TYR A 145 -10.66 9.85 21.88
N LEU A 146 -10.15 9.31 20.76
CA LEU A 146 -8.85 8.62 20.72
C LEU A 146 -7.70 9.55 21.11
N ILE A 147 -7.75 10.82 20.68
CA ILE A 147 -6.75 11.83 21.07
C ILE A 147 -6.82 12.12 22.57
N ILE A 148 -8.02 12.32 23.11
CA ILE A 148 -8.22 12.63 24.54
C ILE A 148 -7.77 11.45 25.41
N GLU A 149 -8.17 10.22 25.08
CA GLU A 149 -7.77 9.02 25.82
C GLU A 149 -6.24 8.91 25.89
N ARG A 150 -5.58 9.14 24.74
CA ARG A 150 -4.12 9.00 24.63
C ARG A 150 -3.38 9.95 25.57
N GLY A 151 -4.01 11.07 25.94
CA GLY A 151 -3.45 12.15 26.74
C GLY A 151 -3.34 13.49 25.99
N GLY A 152 -3.93 13.59 24.80
CA GLY A 152 -3.92 14.79 23.97
C GLY A 152 -2.71 14.92 23.04
N ILE A 153 -2.35 16.17 22.73
CA ILE A 153 -1.25 16.53 21.83
C ILE A 153 0.07 16.39 22.59
N ASP A 154 1.04 15.68 22.02
CA ASP A 154 2.37 15.55 22.59
C ASP A 154 3.45 16.09 21.64
N PHE A 155 4.11 17.19 22.03
CA PHE A 155 5.14 17.82 21.22
C PHE A 155 6.41 16.97 21.07
N ARG A 156 6.59 15.91 21.88
CA ARG A 156 7.65 14.90 21.67
C ARG A 156 7.49 14.21 20.31
N ALA A 157 6.31 14.27 19.68
CA ALA A 157 6.10 13.75 18.33
C ALA A 157 6.86 14.55 17.24
N LEU A 158 7.30 15.77 17.53
CA LEU A 158 8.10 16.58 16.60
C LEU A 158 9.57 16.18 16.59
N ASN A 159 10.07 15.52 17.64
CA ASN A 159 11.44 15.04 17.71
C ASN A 159 11.52 13.55 17.31
N PHE A 160 12.35 13.28 16.30
CA PHE A 160 12.49 11.96 15.66
C PHE A 160 13.03 10.87 16.60
N GLN A 161 13.67 11.22 17.72
CA GLN A 161 14.20 10.29 18.71
C GLN A 161 13.16 9.94 19.78
N THR A 162 12.47 10.94 20.34
CA THR A 162 11.45 10.77 21.39
C THR A 162 10.15 10.16 20.89
N ILE A 163 9.96 10.11 19.56
CA ILE A 163 8.76 9.52 18.96
C ILE A 163 8.64 8.00 19.18
N TYR A 164 9.76 7.31 19.49
CA TYR A 164 9.73 5.87 19.74
C TYR A 164 9.23 5.55 21.14
N SER A 165 9.65 6.30 22.17
CA SER A 165 9.12 6.17 23.53
C SER A 165 7.63 6.53 23.60
N LEU A 166 7.21 7.51 22.80
CA LEU A 166 5.79 7.84 22.63
C LEU A 166 4.92 6.67 22.15
N ARG A 167 5.47 5.76 21.34
CA ARG A 167 4.70 4.63 20.83
C ARG A 167 4.59 3.48 21.82
N SER A 168 5.57 3.34 22.71
CA SER A 168 5.60 2.28 23.71
C SER A 168 4.74 2.58 24.95
N GLU A 169 4.45 3.86 25.23
CA GLU A 169 3.78 4.29 26.47
C GLU A 169 2.28 3.92 26.53
N LYS A 170 1.55 3.96 25.41
CA LYS A 170 0.15 3.48 25.30
C LYS A 170 -0.15 3.04 23.88
N GLY A 171 -0.08 1.73 23.63
CA GLY A 171 -0.54 1.11 22.39
C GLY A 171 -2.01 0.75 22.49
N PHE A 172 -2.84 1.27 21.59
CA PHE A 172 -4.21 0.77 21.47
C PHE A 172 -4.25 -0.61 20.85
N SER A 173 -4.86 -1.55 21.55
CA SER A 173 -5.16 -2.90 21.08
C SER A 173 -6.68 -3.07 20.92
N GLY A 174 -7.09 -4.19 20.31
CA GLY A 174 -8.50 -4.50 20.09
C GLY A 174 -9.22 -3.41 19.28
N ILE A 175 -10.46 -3.10 19.69
CA ILE A 175 -11.37 -2.19 18.97
C ILE A 175 -10.77 -0.78 18.81
N LEU A 176 -10.09 -0.25 19.84
CA LEU A 176 -9.45 1.07 19.75
C LEU A 176 -8.32 1.10 18.72
N GLY A 177 -7.57 -0.01 18.58
CA GLY A 177 -6.56 -0.16 17.54
C GLY A 177 -7.15 -0.17 16.13
N TYR A 178 -8.31 -0.81 15.93
CA TYR A 178 -9.06 -0.76 14.68
C TYR A 178 -9.56 0.66 14.37
N LEU A 179 -10.20 1.32 15.33
CA LEU A 179 -10.72 2.67 15.17
C LEU A 179 -9.61 3.67 14.85
N LEU A 180 -8.46 3.57 15.52
CA LEU A 180 -7.30 4.41 15.24
C LEU A 180 -6.79 4.23 13.80
N ASN A 181 -6.65 2.97 13.36
CA ASN A 181 -6.24 2.68 11.99
C ASN A 181 -7.28 3.18 10.98
N TRP A 182 -8.58 2.96 11.23
CA TRP A 182 -9.64 3.41 10.33
C TRP A 182 -9.73 4.94 10.25
N SER A 183 -9.58 5.66 11.36
CA SER A 183 -9.52 7.13 11.35
C SER A 183 -8.41 7.65 10.44
N ALA A 184 -7.19 7.14 10.59
CA ALA A 184 -6.04 7.65 9.86
C ALA A 184 -5.94 7.12 8.42
N LYS A 185 -6.34 5.87 8.16
CA LYS A 185 -6.11 5.17 6.89
C LYS A 185 -7.34 5.08 6.00
N VAL A 186 -8.55 5.20 6.55
CA VAL A 186 -9.82 5.08 5.81
C VAL A 186 -10.57 6.41 5.78
N PHE A 187 -10.98 6.90 6.95
CA PHE A 187 -11.85 8.07 7.05
C PHE A 187 -11.15 9.34 6.60
N PHE A 188 -9.91 9.58 7.01
CA PHE A 188 -9.12 10.72 6.54
C PHE A 188 -9.06 10.82 5.01
N PRO A 189 -8.50 9.81 4.29
CA PRO A 189 -8.32 9.94 2.85
C PRO A 189 -9.66 9.91 2.07
N PHE A 190 -10.68 9.23 2.59
CA PHE A 190 -12.02 9.27 2.02
C PHE A 190 -12.68 10.64 2.16
N PHE A 191 -12.80 11.17 3.38
CA PHE A 191 -13.52 12.42 3.63
C PHE A 191 -12.79 13.61 3.02
N PHE A 192 -11.46 13.60 2.98
CA PHE A 192 -10.71 14.63 2.28
C PHE A 192 -11.09 14.65 0.78
N ALA A 193 -11.11 13.50 0.11
CA ALA A 193 -11.50 13.41 -1.29
C ALA A 193 -12.99 13.78 -1.51
N TYR A 194 -13.88 13.33 -0.63
CA TYR A 194 -15.31 13.64 -0.67
C TYR A 194 -15.60 15.15 -0.54
N PHE A 195 -14.93 15.84 0.39
CA PHE A 195 -15.10 17.29 0.58
C PHE A 195 -14.41 18.10 -0.50
N LEU A 196 -13.30 17.60 -1.06
CA LEU A 196 -12.67 18.19 -2.23
C LEU A 196 -13.62 18.18 -3.43
N TYR A 197 -14.33 17.07 -3.68
CA TYR A 197 -15.37 16.97 -4.70
C TYR A 197 -16.54 17.92 -4.44
N SER A 198 -17.02 17.93 -3.19
CA SER A 198 -18.15 18.76 -2.76
C SER A 198 -17.81 20.25 -2.65
N LYS A 199 -16.56 20.65 -2.93
CA LYS A 199 -16.03 22.01 -2.80
C LYS A 199 -16.16 22.63 -1.38
N LYS A 200 -16.25 21.80 -0.34
CA LYS A 200 -16.41 22.24 1.06
C LYS A 200 -15.05 22.44 1.74
N LYS A 201 -14.40 23.57 1.44
CA LYS A 201 -13.03 23.87 1.91
C LYS A 201 -12.86 23.76 3.43
N TRP A 202 -13.82 24.26 4.21
CA TRP A 202 -13.76 24.21 5.68
C TRP A 202 -13.71 22.77 6.21
N ASN A 203 -14.53 21.88 5.66
CA ASN A 203 -14.51 20.46 6.05
C ASN A 203 -13.20 19.77 5.65
N CYS A 204 -12.58 20.14 4.52
CA CYS A 204 -11.24 19.65 4.18
C CYS A 204 -10.21 20.05 5.25
N THR A 205 -10.26 21.31 5.71
CA THR A 205 -9.38 21.80 6.77
C THR A 205 -9.57 21.02 8.07
N ILE A 206 -10.82 20.78 8.49
CA ILE A 206 -11.11 19.96 9.68
C ILE A 206 -10.48 18.57 9.56
N VAL A 207 -10.65 17.90 8.41
CA VAL A 207 -10.11 16.55 8.18
C VAL A 207 -8.57 16.56 8.21
N LEU A 208 -7.92 17.58 7.64
CA LEU A 208 -6.47 17.76 7.72
C LEU A 208 -6.00 18.01 9.15
N CYS A 209 -6.68 18.87 9.89
CA CYS A 209 -6.36 19.16 11.29
C CYS A 209 -6.46 17.90 12.14
N LEU A 210 -7.52 17.09 11.99
CA LEU A 210 -7.66 15.83 12.71
C LEU A 210 -6.52 14.85 12.41
N GLN A 211 -6.08 14.74 11.16
CA GLN A 211 -4.95 13.89 10.78
C GLN A 211 -3.62 14.38 11.39
N LEU A 212 -3.40 15.69 11.42
CA LEU A 212 -2.24 16.30 12.07
C LEU A 212 -2.26 16.08 13.58
N LEU A 213 -3.43 16.24 14.22
CA LEU A 213 -3.59 15.97 15.65
C LEU A 213 -3.35 14.50 15.98
N LEU A 214 -3.84 13.57 15.14
CA LEU A 214 -3.52 12.14 15.27
C LEU A 214 -2.01 11.88 15.18
N TYR A 215 -1.33 12.53 14.24
CA TYR A 215 0.14 12.46 14.16
C TYR A 215 0.81 12.97 15.44
N LEU A 216 0.41 14.14 15.94
CA LEU A 216 1.00 14.72 17.14
C LEU A 216 0.68 13.92 18.42
N SER A 217 -0.45 13.22 18.46
CA SER A 217 -0.83 12.44 19.65
C SER A 217 -0.17 11.06 19.69
N PHE A 218 -0.01 10.40 18.53
CA PHE A 218 0.50 9.02 18.47
C PHE A 218 1.91 8.89 17.89
N GLY A 219 2.44 9.93 17.26
CA GLY A 219 3.78 9.92 16.68
C GLY A 219 3.95 8.98 15.47
N PHE A 220 2.86 8.52 14.83
CA PHE A 220 2.98 7.68 13.63
C PHE A 220 3.30 8.52 12.39
N LYS A 221 4.57 8.54 11.97
CA LYS A 221 5.04 9.29 10.78
C LYS A 221 4.24 8.99 9.50
N ALA A 222 3.73 7.77 9.38
CA ALA A 222 2.85 7.38 8.28
C ALA A 222 1.60 8.27 8.16
N TYR A 223 1.08 8.80 9.28
CA TYR A 223 -0.10 9.68 9.29
C TYR A 223 0.22 11.07 8.74
N LEU A 224 1.42 11.59 9.01
CA LEU A 224 1.90 12.83 8.42
C LEU A 224 2.16 12.65 6.92
N PHE A 225 2.86 11.58 6.55
CA PHE A 225 3.19 11.32 5.14
C PHE A 225 1.96 11.00 4.29
N SER A 226 0.89 10.44 4.87
CA SER A 226 -0.35 10.19 4.13
C SER A 226 -1.02 11.48 3.65
N ILE A 227 -0.90 12.60 4.40
CA ILE A 227 -1.35 13.93 3.96
C ILE A 227 -0.62 14.34 2.68
N GLY A 228 0.71 14.32 2.72
CA GLY A 228 1.54 14.71 1.59
C GLY A 228 1.30 13.83 0.36
N MET A 229 1.20 12.51 0.57
CA MET A 229 0.93 11.57 -0.51
C MET A 229 -0.43 11.79 -1.16
N LEU A 230 -1.49 12.03 -0.37
CA LEU A 230 -2.82 12.31 -0.89
C LEU A 230 -2.82 13.57 -1.75
N ILE A 231 -2.29 14.68 -1.23
CA ILE A 231 -2.20 15.96 -1.96
C ILE A 231 -1.41 15.78 -3.25
N MET A 232 -0.27 15.08 -3.19
CA MET A 232 0.56 14.77 -4.36
C MET A 232 -0.25 14.01 -5.41
N VAL A 233 -0.97 12.94 -5.04
CA VAL A 233 -1.78 12.16 -5.98
C VAL A 233 -2.86 13.02 -6.65
N VAL A 234 -3.57 13.86 -5.89
CA VAL A 234 -4.59 14.77 -6.44
C VAL A 234 -3.99 15.73 -7.46
N ILE A 235 -2.84 16.34 -7.17
CA ILE A 235 -2.17 17.30 -8.06
C ILE A 235 -1.70 16.60 -9.34
N LEU A 236 -1.06 15.44 -9.22
CA LEU A 236 -0.49 14.72 -10.35
C LEU A 236 -1.57 14.14 -11.27
N MET A 237 -2.67 13.64 -10.72
CA MET A 237 -3.79 13.09 -11.48
C MET A 237 -4.50 14.15 -12.34
N LYS A 238 -4.60 15.40 -11.87
CA LYS A 238 -5.18 16.50 -12.65
C LYS A 238 -4.42 16.83 -13.94
N LYS A 239 -3.14 16.46 -14.04
CA LYS A 239 -2.28 16.77 -15.19
C LYS A 239 -2.39 15.76 -16.36
N ASN A 240 -3.27 14.75 -16.27
CA ASN A 240 -3.46 13.65 -17.24
C ASN A 240 -2.20 12.83 -17.58
N LYS A 241 -1.09 13.07 -16.89
CA LYS A 241 0.23 12.43 -17.07
C LYS A 241 0.69 11.74 -15.78
N PHE A 242 -0.26 11.29 -14.95
CA PHE A 242 0.01 10.71 -13.64
C PHE A 242 1.05 9.59 -13.70
N GLU A 243 0.94 8.67 -14.67
CA GLU A 243 1.87 7.55 -14.80
C GLU A 243 3.32 7.98 -14.98
N ARG A 244 3.55 9.09 -15.70
CA ARG A 244 4.87 9.67 -15.91
C ARG A 244 5.32 10.40 -14.66
N ASP A 245 4.49 11.34 -14.19
CA ASP A 245 4.90 12.29 -13.16
C ASP A 245 5.05 11.60 -11.79
N PHE A 246 4.21 10.61 -11.49
CA PHE A 246 4.34 9.81 -10.27
C PHE A 246 5.59 8.93 -10.31
N THR A 247 5.78 8.17 -11.39
CA THR A 247 6.94 7.27 -11.54
C THR A 247 8.25 8.07 -11.54
N LEU A 248 8.39 9.07 -12.43
CA LEU A 248 9.61 9.86 -12.52
C LEU A 248 9.82 10.78 -11.31
N GLY A 249 8.74 11.28 -10.70
CA GLY A 249 8.82 12.05 -9.45
C GLY A 249 9.38 11.18 -8.32
N PHE A 250 8.92 9.94 -8.20
CA PHE A 250 9.46 9.01 -7.21
C PHE A 250 10.91 8.60 -7.53
N THR A 251 11.25 8.37 -8.79
CA THR A 251 12.63 8.18 -9.24
C THR A 251 13.52 9.37 -8.86
N LEU A 252 13.04 10.60 -9.06
CA LEU A 252 13.77 11.81 -8.70
C LEU A 252 13.99 11.90 -7.19
N ILE A 253 12.99 11.56 -6.37
CA ILE A 253 13.15 11.51 -4.90
C ILE A 253 14.25 10.52 -4.50
N ILE A 254 14.33 9.37 -5.16
CA ILE A 254 15.38 8.37 -4.92
C ILE A 254 16.75 8.91 -5.33
N LEU A 255 16.87 9.53 -6.50
CA LEU A 255 18.12 10.17 -6.93
C LEU A 255 18.55 11.29 -5.99
N LEU A 256 17.62 12.13 -5.53
CA LEU A 256 17.90 13.19 -4.55
C LEU A 256 18.32 12.59 -3.21
N SER A 257 17.68 11.52 -2.74
CA SER A 257 18.09 10.82 -1.53
C SER A 257 19.50 10.24 -1.63
N SER A 258 19.87 9.77 -2.82
CA SER A 258 21.20 9.26 -3.14
C SER A 258 22.25 10.38 -3.25
N ALA A 259 21.89 11.53 -3.82
CA ALA A 259 22.79 12.67 -3.95
C ALA A 259 23.06 13.34 -2.58
N LEU A 260 22.04 13.42 -1.74
CA LEU A 260 22.12 14.01 -0.40
C LEU A 260 22.72 13.06 0.65
N SER A 261 22.97 11.80 0.31
CA SER A 261 23.47 10.79 1.26
C SER A 261 24.83 11.15 1.87
N ARG A 262 25.66 11.91 1.14
CA ARG A 262 26.95 12.43 1.61
C ARG A 262 26.82 13.47 2.73
N ILE A 263 25.69 14.17 2.79
CA ILE A 263 25.38 15.17 3.83
C ILE A 263 24.61 14.50 4.96
N SER A 264 23.61 13.69 4.62
CA SER A 264 22.78 12.98 5.59
C SER A 264 22.22 11.69 5.01
N THR A 265 22.38 10.59 5.74
CA THR A 265 21.83 9.27 5.36
C THR A 265 20.34 9.12 5.67
N ILE A 266 19.69 10.13 6.26
CA ILE A 266 18.29 10.05 6.71
C ILE A 266 17.34 9.72 5.55
N LEU A 267 17.50 10.39 4.40
CA LEU A 267 16.65 10.18 3.23
C LEU A 267 16.95 8.83 2.56
N LEU A 268 18.23 8.47 2.46
CA LEU A 268 18.67 7.18 1.92
C LEU A 268 18.09 6.01 2.76
N ASN A 269 18.17 6.13 4.09
CA ASN A 269 17.61 5.16 5.05
C ASN A 269 16.09 5.07 4.92
N SER A 270 15.40 6.20 4.82
CA SER A 270 13.93 6.23 4.86
C SER A 270 13.28 5.71 3.58
N ILE A 271 13.87 5.99 2.41
CA ILE A 271 13.25 5.72 1.11
C ILE A 271 13.91 4.50 0.43
N PRO A 272 15.10 4.58 -0.21
CA PRO A 272 15.74 3.41 -0.81
C PRO A 272 15.88 2.20 0.11
N PHE A 273 16.40 2.39 1.33
CA PHE A 273 16.61 1.26 2.23
C PHE A 273 15.27 0.74 2.79
N ARG A 274 14.56 1.53 3.60
CA ARG A 274 13.35 1.05 4.33
C ARG A 274 12.09 0.88 3.47
N MET A 275 11.88 1.73 2.46
CA MET A 275 10.62 1.73 1.69
C MET A 275 10.67 0.78 0.48
N ILE A 276 11.87 0.53 -0.06
CA ILE A 276 12.07 -0.22 -1.32
C ILE A 276 12.73 -1.57 -1.06
N PHE A 277 13.93 -1.60 -0.48
CA PHE A 277 14.73 -2.84 -0.42
C PHE A 277 14.47 -3.72 0.81
N VAL A 278 14.22 -3.15 1.99
CA VAL A 278 13.87 -3.94 3.18
C VAL A 278 12.61 -4.79 2.94
N PRO A 279 11.49 -4.27 2.41
CA PRO A 279 10.33 -5.10 2.10
C PRO A 279 10.63 -6.18 1.05
N SER A 280 11.43 -5.85 0.02
CA SER A 280 11.85 -6.81 -1.01
C SER A 280 12.65 -7.97 -0.42
N GLN A 281 13.54 -7.68 0.53
CA GLN A 281 14.32 -8.69 1.26
C GLN A 281 13.42 -9.55 2.15
N ILE A 282 12.53 -8.94 2.94
CA ILE A 282 11.63 -9.66 3.86
C ILE A 282 10.73 -10.63 3.07
N GLN A 283 10.28 -10.26 1.87
CA GLN A 283 9.50 -11.17 1.02
C GLN A 283 10.24 -12.49 0.72
N TYR A 284 11.53 -12.43 0.38
CA TYR A 284 12.34 -13.63 0.16
C TYR A 284 12.66 -14.37 1.46
N GLN A 285 12.89 -13.65 2.57
CA GLN A 285 13.08 -14.28 3.89
C GLN A 285 11.89 -15.13 4.32
N TYR A 286 10.66 -14.65 4.09
CA TYR A 286 9.45 -15.44 4.32
C TYR A 286 9.42 -16.69 3.43
N TYR A 287 9.73 -16.54 2.15
CA TYR A 287 9.80 -17.69 1.25
C TYR A 287 10.84 -18.72 1.73
N ASP A 288 12.06 -18.29 2.05
CA ASP A 288 13.15 -19.16 2.46
C ASP A 288 12.89 -19.88 3.78
N PHE A 289 12.21 -19.22 4.72
CA PHE A 289 11.79 -19.84 5.97
C PHE A 289 10.68 -20.86 5.74
N PHE A 290 9.58 -20.46 5.09
CA PHE A 290 8.39 -21.30 4.92
C PHE A 290 8.51 -22.33 3.79
N LYS A 291 9.59 -22.37 2.99
CA LYS A 291 9.79 -23.46 2.02
C LYS A 291 10.19 -24.78 2.70
N ILE A 292 10.78 -24.72 3.90
CA ILE A 292 11.22 -25.89 4.68
C ILE A 292 10.55 -25.99 6.06
N ARG A 293 9.62 -25.09 6.37
CA ARG A 293 8.87 -25.06 7.63
C ARG A 293 7.38 -25.23 7.35
N GLU A 294 6.66 -25.62 8.40
CA GLU A 294 5.20 -25.76 8.35
C GLU A 294 4.51 -24.45 7.99
N LYS A 295 3.41 -24.56 7.25
CA LYS A 295 2.59 -23.41 6.86
C LYS A 295 1.70 -23.00 8.03
N MET A 296 1.36 -21.72 8.08
CA MET A 296 0.59 -21.15 9.18
C MET A 296 -0.91 -21.45 9.11
N PHE A 297 -1.45 -21.73 7.91
CA PHE A 297 -2.88 -21.91 7.69
C PHE A 297 -3.76 -20.83 8.35
N PHE A 298 -3.29 -19.57 8.34
CA PHE A 298 -3.93 -18.40 8.94
C PHE A 298 -4.08 -18.41 10.47
N ALA A 299 -3.32 -19.24 11.19
CA ALA A 299 -3.35 -19.34 12.65
C ALA A 299 -3.24 -17.99 13.39
N ASP A 300 -2.33 -17.10 12.95
CA ASP A 300 -2.11 -15.79 13.57
C ASP A 300 -3.29 -14.81 13.39
N GLY A 301 -4.16 -15.06 12.41
CA GLY A 301 -5.23 -14.16 12.00
C GLY A 301 -6.58 -14.43 12.66
N LEU A 302 -7.57 -13.60 12.34
CA LEU A 302 -8.97 -13.83 12.74
C LEU A 302 -9.52 -15.16 12.19
N ILE A 303 -9.07 -15.58 11.02
CA ILE A 303 -9.46 -16.86 10.41
C ILE A 303 -9.01 -18.02 11.31
N GLY A 304 -7.73 -18.07 11.69
CA GLY A 304 -7.20 -19.08 12.60
C GLY A 304 -7.92 -19.11 13.94
N LYS A 305 -8.24 -17.94 14.51
CA LYS A 305 -9.02 -17.85 15.75
C LYS A 305 -10.44 -18.41 15.64
N VAL A 306 -11.11 -18.20 14.50
CA VAL A 306 -12.48 -18.71 14.27
C VAL A 306 -12.47 -20.22 14.06
N PHE A 307 -11.46 -20.76 13.39
CA PHE A 307 -11.35 -22.19 13.10
C PHE A 307 -10.48 -22.96 14.11
N SER A 308 -10.06 -22.32 15.20
CA SER A 308 -9.18 -22.89 16.23
C SER A 308 -7.93 -23.58 15.66
N VAL A 309 -7.32 -22.95 14.64
CA VAL A 309 -6.07 -23.44 14.04
C VAL A 309 -4.92 -23.09 14.97
N GLU A 310 -4.19 -24.10 15.44
CA GLU A 310 -3.01 -23.91 16.28
C GLU A 310 -1.85 -23.34 15.46
N SER A 311 -1.17 -22.33 16.02
CA SER A 311 0.03 -21.78 15.42
C SER A 311 1.20 -22.74 15.65
N PRO A 312 2.01 -23.06 14.62
CA PRO A 312 3.24 -23.83 14.80
C PRO A 312 4.35 -23.06 15.55
N PHE A 313 4.12 -21.79 15.89
CA PHE A 313 5.08 -20.94 16.62
C PHE A 313 4.42 -20.21 17.80
N ASP A 314 5.18 -20.04 18.88
CA ASP A 314 4.75 -19.38 20.12
C ASP A 314 4.56 -17.87 19.99
N VAL A 315 5.24 -17.25 19.02
CA VAL A 315 5.18 -15.80 18.76
C VAL A 315 4.71 -15.54 17.33
N PRO A 316 4.09 -14.37 17.05
CA PRO A 316 3.62 -14.04 15.72
C PRO A 316 4.73 -14.13 14.67
N VAL A 317 4.40 -14.60 13.47
CA VAL A 317 5.37 -14.86 12.39
C VAL A 317 6.35 -13.73 12.10
N PRO A 318 5.93 -12.43 12.08
CA PRO A 318 6.87 -11.36 11.83
C PRO A 318 8.02 -11.27 12.85
N PHE A 319 7.80 -11.72 14.09
CA PHE A 319 8.84 -11.83 15.11
C PHE A 319 9.71 -13.07 14.91
N VAL A 320 9.12 -14.20 14.52
CA VAL A 320 9.87 -15.43 14.19
C VAL A 320 10.88 -15.15 13.08
N ILE A 321 10.44 -14.47 12.01
CA ILE A 321 11.30 -14.11 10.87
C ILE A 321 12.41 -13.13 11.30
N ALA A 322 12.07 -12.12 12.11
CA ALA A 322 13.06 -11.18 12.63
C ALA A 322 14.11 -11.87 13.50
N MET A 323 13.72 -12.76 14.41
CA MET A 323 14.66 -13.51 15.24
C MET A 323 15.56 -14.41 14.38
N HIS A 324 14.99 -15.09 13.38
CA HIS A 324 15.73 -16.02 12.54
C HIS A 324 16.77 -15.35 11.64
N PHE A 325 16.42 -14.22 10.99
CA PHE A 325 17.31 -13.58 10.02
C PHE A 325 18.08 -12.37 10.56
N GLN A 326 17.59 -11.70 11.60
CA GLN A 326 18.19 -10.48 12.14
C GLN A 326 18.73 -10.66 13.55
N GLY A 327 18.43 -11.77 14.24
CA GLY A 327 18.81 -11.96 15.65
C GLY A 327 18.21 -10.91 16.58
N ALA A 328 17.12 -10.25 16.16
CA ALA A 328 16.54 -9.11 16.86
C ALA A 328 15.05 -9.34 17.14
N VAL A 329 14.58 -8.84 18.30
CA VAL A 329 13.15 -8.76 18.61
C VAL A 329 12.58 -7.55 17.87
N SER A 330 12.31 -7.74 16.58
CA SER A 330 11.75 -6.73 15.69
C SER A 330 10.54 -7.30 14.95
N ASN A 331 9.76 -6.44 14.30
CA ASN A 331 8.63 -6.86 13.50
C ASN A 331 9.01 -6.83 12.02
N SER A 332 9.23 -8.00 11.42
CA SER A 332 9.48 -8.16 9.98
C SER A 332 8.15 -8.42 9.25
N ASN A 333 7.28 -7.42 9.16
CA ASN A 333 6.06 -7.53 8.37
C ASN A 333 6.40 -7.69 6.89
N THR A 334 5.55 -8.40 6.16
CA THR A 334 5.76 -8.73 4.76
C THR A 334 4.54 -8.37 3.92
N GLY A 335 4.73 -8.30 2.60
CA GLY A 335 3.68 -7.96 1.66
C GLY A 335 2.67 -9.09 1.41
N VAL A 336 1.62 -8.75 0.64
CA VAL A 336 0.49 -9.65 0.35
C VAL A 336 0.90 -11.05 -0.12
N PHE A 337 1.90 -11.18 -0.98
CA PHE A 337 2.21 -12.44 -1.63
C PHE A 337 3.05 -13.40 -0.77
N SER A 338 4.05 -12.87 -0.06
CA SER A 338 4.87 -13.64 0.87
C SER A 338 4.09 -14.07 2.11
N ASP A 339 3.18 -13.22 2.61
CA ASP A 339 2.25 -13.60 3.67
C ASP A 339 1.27 -14.69 3.19
N ALA A 340 0.73 -14.56 1.98
CA ALA A 340 -0.09 -15.64 1.42
C ALA A 340 0.70 -16.97 1.29
N TYR A 341 1.98 -16.88 0.92
CA TYR A 341 2.86 -18.05 0.83
C TYR A 341 3.17 -18.70 2.19
N SER A 342 3.33 -17.93 3.27
CA SER A 342 3.51 -18.50 4.62
C SER A 342 2.25 -19.20 5.11
N ASN A 343 1.06 -18.74 4.70
CA ASN A 343 -0.22 -19.31 5.11
C ASN A 343 -0.62 -20.60 4.36
N GLY A 344 -0.23 -20.77 3.09
CA GLY A 344 -0.56 -22.02 2.37
C GLY A 344 0.20 -22.23 1.06
N GLY A 345 1.42 -21.68 0.97
CA GLY A 345 2.29 -21.86 -0.18
C GLY A 345 1.80 -21.16 -1.44
N PHE A 346 2.21 -21.68 -2.60
CA PHE A 346 1.94 -21.06 -3.89
C PHE A 346 0.46 -21.03 -4.27
N ILE A 347 -0.33 -22.01 -3.82
CA ILE A 347 -1.79 -22.05 -4.07
C ILE A 347 -2.45 -20.83 -3.42
N THR A 348 -2.17 -20.57 -2.14
CA THR A 348 -2.72 -19.42 -1.42
C THR A 348 -2.24 -18.10 -2.02
N MET A 349 -0.98 -18.03 -2.47
CA MET A 349 -0.44 -16.86 -3.15
C MET A 349 -1.22 -16.51 -4.43
N ILE A 350 -1.55 -17.49 -5.26
CA ILE A 350 -2.36 -17.31 -6.47
C ILE A 350 -3.82 -16.97 -6.12
N LEU A 351 -4.41 -17.63 -5.12
CA LEU A 351 -5.75 -17.32 -4.63
C LEU A 351 -5.84 -15.86 -4.18
N PHE A 352 -4.86 -15.37 -3.43
CA PHE A 352 -4.81 -13.99 -2.95
C PHE A 352 -4.60 -12.98 -4.08
N ALA A 353 -3.87 -13.36 -5.14
CA ALA A 353 -3.79 -12.55 -6.35
C ALA A 353 -5.17 -12.39 -7.03
N ILE A 354 -5.95 -13.47 -7.11
CA ILE A 354 -7.33 -13.43 -7.63
C ILE A 354 -8.21 -12.56 -6.74
N ILE A 355 -8.16 -12.73 -5.42
CA ILE A 355 -8.95 -11.91 -4.47
C ILE A 355 -8.58 -10.43 -4.62
N LEU A 356 -7.29 -10.08 -4.66
CA LEU A 356 -6.84 -8.71 -4.87
C LEU A 356 -7.30 -8.15 -6.22
N ALA A 357 -7.28 -8.97 -7.28
CA ALA A 357 -7.79 -8.61 -8.58
C ALA A 357 -9.30 -8.30 -8.55
N LEU A 358 -10.08 -9.14 -7.86
CA LEU A 358 -11.52 -8.93 -7.67
C LEU A 358 -11.82 -7.68 -6.84
N ILE A 359 -11.02 -7.37 -5.81
CA ILE A 359 -11.15 -6.14 -5.04
C ILE A 359 -10.93 -4.91 -5.94
N LEU A 360 -9.85 -4.88 -6.71
CA LEU A 360 -9.56 -3.76 -7.61
C LEU A 360 -10.59 -3.65 -8.74
N TYR A 361 -11.10 -4.78 -9.22
CA TYR A 361 -12.20 -4.83 -10.18
C TYR A 361 -13.52 -4.28 -9.58
N LEU A 362 -13.78 -4.58 -8.31
CA LEU A 362 -14.92 -4.06 -7.56
C LEU A 362 -14.78 -2.55 -7.34
N VAL A 363 -13.57 -2.02 -7.11
CA VAL A 363 -13.32 -0.57 -7.05
C VAL A 363 -13.79 0.11 -8.33
N ASP A 364 -13.40 -0.38 -9.50
CA ASP A 364 -13.85 0.21 -10.77
C ASP A 364 -15.36 0.17 -10.92
N SER A 365 -15.98 -0.95 -10.53
CA SER A 365 -17.42 -1.19 -10.64
C SER A 365 -18.23 -0.29 -9.68
N LEU A 366 -17.73 -0.06 -8.46
CA LEU A 366 -18.41 0.77 -7.45
C LEU A 366 -18.22 2.27 -7.65
N THR A 367 -17.29 2.69 -8.50
CA THR A 367 -16.86 4.10 -8.58
C THR A 367 -17.04 4.74 -9.95
N GLU A 368 -17.83 4.14 -10.83
CA GLU A 368 -18.01 4.59 -12.22
C GLU A 368 -18.41 6.08 -12.37
N ARG A 369 -19.21 6.63 -11.45
CA ARG A 369 -19.63 8.05 -11.48
C ARG A 369 -18.74 8.98 -10.65
N ILE A 370 -17.72 8.45 -9.98
CA ILE A 370 -16.77 9.22 -9.18
C ILE A 370 -15.55 9.55 -10.05
N PRO A 371 -15.08 10.80 -10.09
CA PRO A 371 -13.84 11.14 -10.77
C PRO A 371 -12.66 10.25 -10.30
N PRO A 372 -11.91 9.59 -11.22
CA PRO A 372 -10.85 8.65 -10.85
C PRO A 372 -9.79 9.24 -9.90
N VAL A 373 -9.51 10.53 -10.04
CA VAL A 373 -8.61 11.28 -9.17
C VAL A 373 -8.92 11.09 -7.68
N LEU A 374 -10.20 11.07 -7.32
CA LEU A 374 -10.64 10.95 -5.93
C LEU A 374 -10.49 9.52 -5.43
N VAL A 375 -10.88 8.55 -6.25
CA VAL A 375 -10.78 7.12 -5.92
C VAL A 375 -9.31 6.73 -5.72
N VAL A 376 -8.44 7.13 -6.64
CA VAL A 376 -7.00 6.86 -6.56
C VAL A 376 -6.38 7.56 -5.36
N ALA A 377 -6.74 8.82 -5.07
CA ALA A 377 -6.25 9.53 -3.88
C ALA A 377 -6.70 8.88 -2.56
N SER A 378 -7.91 8.33 -2.51
CA SER A 378 -8.41 7.65 -1.31
C SER A 378 -7.74 6.28 -1.07
N LEU A 379 -7.40 5.55 -2.13
CA LEU A 379 -6.90 4.16 -2.05
C LEU A 379 -5.37 4.04 -2.23
N SER A 380 -4.67 5.06 -2.72
CA SER A 380 -3.23 5.00 -3.01
C SER A 380 -2.39 4.60 -1.80
N TYR A 381 -2.76 5.06 -0.60
CA TYR A 381 -2.02 4.74 0.63
C TYR A 381 -2.17 3.26 0.99
N MET A 382 -3.38 2.72 0.83
CA MET A 382 -3.64 1.31 1.07
C MET A 382 -2.86 0.44 0.10
N MET A 383 -2.75 0.83 -1.17
CA MET A 383 -1.95 0.09 -2.15
C MET A 383 -0.46 0.06 -1.80
N PHE A 384 0.06 1.15 -1.24
CA PHE A 384 1.44 1.19 -0.74
C PHE A 384 1.63 0.24 0.45
N VAL A 385 0.69 0.22 1.41
CA VAL A 385 0.75 -0.63 2.61
C VAL A 385 0.61 -2.14 2.30
N LEU A 386 0.17 -2.52 1.10
CA LEU A 386 0.18 -3.94 0.68
C LEU A 386 1.61 -4.50 0.48
N ASN A 387 2.63 -3.63 0.48
CA ASN A 387 4.04 -4.04 0.41
C ASN A 387 4.58 -4.56 1.75
N ASP A 388 4.00 -4.13 2.87
CA ASP A 388 4.43 -4.44 4.24
C ASP A 388 3.27 -4.94 5.13
N ASN A 389 2.17 -5.38 4.52
CA ASN A 389 1.03 -5.93 5.25
C ASN A 389 0.31 -7.03 4.45
N SER A 390 -0.29 -7.96 5.17
CA SER A 390 -1.11 -9.03 4.57
C SER A 390 -2.41 -8.49 3.97
N LEU A 391 -2.96 -9.21 3.00
CA LEU A 391 -4.23 -8.82 2.37
C LEU A 391 -5.40 -8.90 3.36
N THR A 392 -5.42 -9.90 4.24
CA THR A 392 -6.45 -10.06 5.27
C THR A 392 -6.43 -8.91 6.26
N ASN A 393 -5.23 -8.52 6.73
CA ASN A 393 -5.08 -7.35 7.58
C ASN A 393 -5.43 -6.07 6.84
N ALA A 394 -5.09 -5.92 5.56
CA ALA A 394 -5.43 -4.74 4.78
C ALA A 394 -6.95 -4.60 4.54
N LEU A 395 -7.66 -5.72 4.33
CA LEU A 395 -9.12 -5.75 4.18
C LEU A 395 -9.85 -5.31 5.45
N LEU A 396 -9.44 -5.85 6.60
CA LEU A 396 -10.09 -5.62 7.89
C LEU A 396 -9.48 -4.43 8.63
N THR A 397 -8.27 -4.58 9.15
CA THR A 397 -7.57 -3.57 9.96
C THR A 397 -7.15 -2.34 9.15
N GLY A 398 -6.66 -2.54 7.94
CA GLY A 398 -6.35 -1.48 6.98
C GLY A 398 -7.61 -0.81 6.42
N GLY A 399 -8.76 -1.49 6.51
CA GLY A 399 -10.07 -0.96 6.20
C GLY A 399 -10.36 -0.77 4.71
N ILE A 400 -9.74 -1.54 3.82
CA ILE A 400 -10.11 -1.57 2.40
C ILE A 400 -11.60 -1.89 2.26
N SER A 401 -12.14 -2.85 3.01
CA SER A 401 -13.57 -3.17 2.96
C SER A 401 -14.45 -1.99 3.37
N LEU A 402 -14.07 -1.27 4.43
CA LEU A 402 -14.78 -0.07 4.88
C LEU A 402 -14.69 1.05 3.84
N MET A 403 -13.53 1.24 3.20
CA MET A 403 -13.35 2.20 2.11
C MET A 403 -14.27 1.89 0.93
N LEU A 404 -14.43 0.61 0.54
CA LEU A 404 -15.35 0.20 -0.53
C LEU A 404 -16.80 0.56 -0.21
N ILE A 405 -17.24 0.36 1.04
CA ILE A 405 -18.57 0.77 1.51
C ILE A 405 -18.75 2.29 1.39
N LEU A 406 -17.75 3.07 1.82
CA LEU A 406 -17.80 4.53 1.72
C LEU A 406 -17.84 5.02 0.27
N LEU A 407 -17.06 4.41 -0.61
CA LEU A 407 -17.07 4.71 -2.05
C LEU A 407 -18.41 4.34 -2.70
N PHE A 408 -19.01 3.21 -2.32
CA PHE A 408 -20.34 2.82 -2.78
C PHE A 408 -21.42 3.84 -2.36
N LEU A 409 -21.41 4.28 -1.09
CA LEU A 409 -22.31 5.31 -0.59
C LEU A 409 -22.10 6.65 -1.33
N PHE A 410 -20.85 7.00 -1.61
CA PHE A 410 -20.53 8.22 -2.35
C PHE A 410 -21.06 8.15 -3.79
N ASN A 411 -20.82 7.06 -4.51
CA ASN A 411 -21.31 6.84 -5.87
C ASN A 411 -22.84 6.91 -5.90
N SER A 412 -23.51 6.24 -4.94
CA SER A 412 -24.96 6.24 -4.78
C SER A 412 -25.55 7.65 -4.55
N ASN A 413 -24.84 8.50 -3.80
CA ASN A 413 -25.24 9.89 -3.56
C ASN A 413 -25.13 10.74 -4.84
N ILE A 414 -24.08 10.55 -5.65
CA ILE A 414 -23.94 11.23 -6.93
C ILE A 414 -25.09 10.85 -7.86
N VAL A 415 -25.39 9.54 -8.01
CA VAL A 415 -26.50 9.08 -8.85
C VAL A 415 -27.83 9.68 -8.39
N TYR A 416 -28.11 9.65 -7.08
CA TYR A 416 -29.35 10.21 -6.56
C TYR A 416 -29.51 11.71 -6.83
N LYS A 417 -28.42 12.49 -6.75
CA LYS A 417 -28.44 13.93 -7.08
C LYS A 417 -28.66 14.17 -8.56
N ASN A 418 -27.99 13.40 -9.41
CA ASN A 418 -28.12 13.52 -10.86
C ASN A 418 -29.52 13.14 -11.36
N ASN A 419 -30.20 12.18 -10.73
CA ASN A 419 -31.58 11.82 -11.07
C ASN A 419 -32.63 12.85 -10.60
N LYS A 420 -32.22 13.82 -9.77
CA LYS A 420 -33.09 14.89 -9.22
C LYS A 420 -32.87 16.26 -9.87
N ALA A 421 -31.70 16.47 -10.47
CA ALA A 421 -31.37 17.65 -11.26
C ALA A 421 -31.88 17.44 -12.68
#